data_AF-A0A2G9UYU9-F1
#
_entry.id   AF-A0A2G9UYU9-F1
#
_cell.length_a   1.000
_cell.length_b   1.000
_cell.length_c   1.000
_cell.angle_alpha   90.00
_cell.angle_beta   90.00
_cell.angle_gamma   90.00
#
_symmetry.space_group_name_H-M   'P 1'
#
loop_
_entity.id
_entity.type
_entity.pdbx_description
1 polymer ?
#
loop_
_entity_poly.entity_id
_entity_poly.type
_entity_poly.pdbx_seq_one_letter_code
_entity_poly.pdbx_strand_id
1 'polypeptide(L)'
;MIAEKTYEARIRIKNWLDHLDHREDHECDDTCDGDDAISYLESNLLPTIEYTLRRSSSPWLSSHKMTWCDLLVCCLFNPIIYHCPRLFDRYPNVFLHNKRIAQMDEFAGFLYNVRERRYSL
;
A
#
# COMPACT_ATOMS: atom_id res chain seq x y z
N MET A 1 6.53 -11.23 20.61
CA MET A 1 5.39 -10.38 21.06
C MET A 1 4.68 -9.72 19.87
N ILE A 2 3.48 -9.14 20.02
CA ILE A 2 2.84 -8.35 18.93
C ILE A 2 3.75 -7.20 18.47
N ALA A 3 4.37 -6.48 19.41
CA ALA A 3 5.26 -5.36 19.09
C ALA A 3 6.45 -5.76 18.19
N GLU A 4 7.04 -6.93 18.44
CA GLU A 4 8.16 -7.48 17.67
C GLU A 4 7.73 -7.85 16.25
N LYS A 5 6.59 -8.52 16.10
CA LYS A 5 6.01 -8.83 14.77
C LYS A 5 5.67 -7.57 13.99
N THR A 6 5.15 -6.53 14.66
CA THR A 6 4.88 -5.23 14.04
C THR A 6 6.17 -4.54 13.61
N TYR A 7 7.23 -4.62 14.41
CA TYR A 7 8.54 -4.06 14.08
C TYR A 7 9.16 -4.76 12.87
N GLU A 8 9.19 -6.09 12.86
CA GLU A 8 9.69 -6.90 11.74
C GLU A 8 8.95 -6.58 10.44
N ALA A 9 7.61 -6.51 10.49
CA ALA A 9 6.78 -6.12 9.36
C ALA A 9 7.17 -4.75 8.80
N ARG A 10 7.32 -3.77 9.70
CA ARG A 10 7.70 -2.41 9.33
C ARG A 10 9.07 -2.36 8.67
N ILE A 11 10.05 -3.08 9.20
CA ILE A 11 11.41 -3.10 8.64
C ILE A 11 11.41 -3.76 7.26
N ARG A 12 10.77 -4.92 7.10
CA ARG A 12 10.68 -5.62 5.80
C ARG A 12 10.02 -4.76 4.73
N ILE A 13 8.87 -4.16 5.04
CA ILE A 13 8.16 -3.30 4.08
C ILE A 13 8.99 -2.06 3.76
N LYS A 14 9.64 -1.43 4.75
CA LYS A 14 10.52 -0.28 4.53
C LYS A 14 11.68 -0.64 3.60
N ASN A 15 12.39 -1.73 3.88
CA ASN A 15 13.56 -2.13 3.11
C ASN A 15 13.19 -2.48 1.66
N TRP A 16 12.09 -3.22 1.48
CA TRP A 16 11.56 -3.49 0.15
C TRP A 16 11.16 -2.21 -0.60
N LEU A 17 10.51 -1.25 0.06
CA LEU A 17 10.15 0.03 -0.54
C LEU A 17 11.38 0.86 -0.92
N ASP A 18 12.40 0.92 -0.05
CA ASP A 18 13.66 1.62 -0.32
C ASP A 18 14.37 1.04 -1.56
N HIS A 19 14.28 -0.29 -1.75
CA HIS A 19 14.80 -0.98 -2.93
C HIS A 19 14.01 -0.70 -4.21
N LEU A 20 12.68 -0.73 -4.14
CA LEU A 20 11.82 -0.36 -5.27
C LEU A 20 12.08 1.09 -5.71
N ASP A 21 12.35 2.00 -4.76
CA ASP A 21 12.70 3.39 -4.99
C ASP A 21 14.16 3.62 -5.46
N HIS A 22 14.97 2.56 -5.66
CA HIS A 22 16.38 2.62 -6.10
C HIS A 22 17.22 3.65 -5.32
N ARG A 23 17.06 3.74 -4.00
CA ARG A 23 17.91 4.64 -3.21
C ARG A 23 19.35 4.14 -3.25
N GLU A 24 20.25 4.93 -3.87
CA GLU A 24 21.65 4.56 -4.12
C GLU A 24 22.43 4.20 -2.84
N ASP A 25 22.02 4.73 -1.68
CA ASP A 25 22.62 4.45 -0.37
C ASP A 25 21.91 3.33 0.43
N HIS A 26 20.97 2.59 -0.17
CA HIS A 26 20.29 1.49 0.52
C HIS A 26 21.18 0.24 0.56
N GLU A 27 21.60 -0.17 1.75
CA GLU A 27 22.23 -1.47 1.99
C GLU A 27 21.20 -2.59 1.77
N CYS A 28 21.21 -3.15 0.55
CA CYS A 28 20.36 -4.29 0.19
C CYS A 28 20.80 -5.53 0.99
N ASP A 29 19.99 -5.95 1.96
CA ASP A 29 20.20 -7.16 2.76
C ASP A 29 19.19 -8.27 2.42
N ASP A 30 19.24 -9.40 3.13
CA ASP A 30 18.35 -10.55 2.92
C ASP A 30 16.85 -10.22 3.17
N THR A 31 16.53 -9.07 3.76
CA THR A 31 15.14 -8.63 3.98
C THR A 31 14.57 -7.79 2.84
N CYS A 32 15.37 -7.63 1.79
CA CYS A 32 15.10 -6.85 0.59
C CYS A 32 14.49 -7.68 -0.56
N ASP A 33 13.90 -8.84 -0.24
CA ASP A 33 13.22 -9.69 -1.20
C ASP A 33 11.74 -9.29 -1.36
N GLY A 34 11.36 -8.99 -2.61
CA GLY A 34 9.99 -8.62 -2.95
C GLY A 34 8.99 -9.75 -2.74
N ASP A 35 9.39 -11.01 -2.91
CA ASP A 35 8.47 -12.15 -2.75
C ASP A 35 8.10 -12.34 -1.27
N ASP A 36 9.05 -12.16 -0.35
CA ASP A 36 8.84 -12.21 1.10
C ASP A 36 7.95 -11.05 1.59
N ALA A 37 8.19 -9.83 1.09
CA ALA A 37 7.38 -8.67 1.44
C ALA A 37 5.94 -8.78 0.93
N ILE A 38 5.76 -9.26 -0.31
CA ILE A 38 4.44 -9.53 -0.89
C ILE A 38 3.73 -10.62 -0.10
N SER A 39 4.40 -11.74 0.17
CA SER A 39 3.85 -12.85 0.96
C SER A 39 3.39 -12.38 2.35
N TYR A 40 4.17 -11.50 2.99
CA TYR A 40 3.79 -10.91 4.26
C TYR A 40 2.51 -10.07 4.16
N LEU A 41 2.42 -9.18 3.15
CA LEU A 41 1.24 -8.34 2.93
C LEU A 41 0.00 -9.17 2.62
N GLU A 42 0.12 -10.17 1.75
CA GLU A 42 -0.97 -11.08 1.39
C GLU A 42 -1.43 -11.93 2.58
N SER A 43 -0.54 -12.28 3.51
CA SER A 43 -0.88 -13.11 4.66
C SER A 43 -1.49 -12.32 5.82
N ASN A 44 -1.18 -11.02 5.97
CA ASN A 44 -1.48 -10.28 7.20
C ASN A 44 -2.35 -9.04 7.00
N LEU A 45 -2.25 -8.34 5.86
CA LEU A 45 -2.82 -7.00 5.71
C LEU A 45 -3.82 -6.90 4.56
N LEU A 46 -3.40 -7.26 3.34
CA LEU A 46 -4.19 -7.05 2.13
C LEU A 46 -5.59 -7.71 2.20
N PRO A 47 -5.75 -8.98 2.62
CA PRO A 47 -7.08 -9.59 2.71
C PRO A 47 -7.99 -8.89 3.72
N THR A 48 -7.43 -8.43 4.85
CA THR A 48 -8.19 -7.77 5.91
C THR A 48 -8.70 -6.40 5.47
N ILE A 49 -7.84 -5.60 4.83
CA ILE A 49 -8.23 -4.28 4.31
C ILE A 49 -9.22 -4.43 3.15
N GLU A 50 -8.97 -5.36 2.23
CA GLU A 50 -9.89 -5.68 1.12
C GLU A 50 -11.27 -6.10 1.65
N TYR A 51 -11.30 -7.00 2.63
CA TYR A 51 -12.54 -7.45 3.26
C TYR A 51 -13.30 -6.30 3.94
N THR A 52 -12.58 -5.43 4.64
CA THR A 52 -13.16 -4.28 5.35
C THR A 52 -13.78 -3.29 4.36
N LEU A 53 -13.04 -2.91 3.32
CA LEU A 53 -13.53 -2.01 2.27
C LEU A 53 -14.72 -2.59 1.52
N ARG A 54 -14.68 -3.89 1.20
CA ARG A 54 -15.80 -4.58 0.51
C ARG A 54 -17.09 -4.58 1.32
N ARG A 55 -17.00 -4.60 2.65
CA ARG A 55 -18.18 -4.62 3.55
C ARG A 55 -18.64 -3.23 3.97
N SER A 56 -17.82 -2.22 3.75
CA SER A 56 -18.18 -0.85 4.14
C SER A 56 -19.36 -0.37 3.30
N SER A 57 -20.34 0.24 3.96
CA SER A 57 -21.41 0.98 3.29
C SER A 57 -20.98 2.39 2.86
N SER A 58 -19.74 2.77 3.19
CA SER A 58 -19.13 4.04 2.83
C SER A 58 -17.85 3.81 2.01
N PRO A 59 -17.35 4.83 1.30
CA PRO A 59 -16.08 4.75 0.59
C PRO A 59 -14.84 4.68 1.50
N TRP A 60 -15.00 4.76 2.82
CA TRP A 60 -13.94 4.87 3.84
C TRP A 60 -13.85 3.62 4.70
N LEU A 61 -12.72 3.45 5.40
CA LEU A 61 -12.42 2.25 6.19
C LEU A 61 -13.28 2.10 7.45
N SER A 62 -13.58 3.18 8.16
CA SER A 62 -14.12 3.09 9.53
C SER A 62 -15.25 4.07 9.86
N SER A 63 -15.60 4.99 8.95
CA SER A 63 -16.58 6.04 9.23
C SER A 63 -17.35 6.47 7.96
N HIS A 64 -18.25 7.43 8.10
CA HIS A 64 -18.94 8.08 6.98
C HIS A 64 -18.08 9.18 6.32
N LYS A 65 -16.92 9.49 6.88
CA LYS A 65 -15.93 10.43 6.34
C LYS A 65 -14.53 9.81 6.34
N MET A 66 -13.63 10.39 5.54
CA MET A 66 -12.21 10.07 5.56
C MET A 66 -11.60 10.37 6.94
N THR A 67 -10.69 9.50 7.36
CA THR A 67 -9.98 9.54 8.63
C THR A 67 -8.48 9.29 8.41
N TRP A 68 -7.71 9.42 9.49
CA TRP A 68 -6.30 9.04 9.48
C TRP A 68 -6.06 7.57 9.10
N CYS A 69 -7.03 6.66 9.33
CA CYS A 69 -6.90 5.27 8.91
C CYS A 69 -6.78 5.14 7.39
N ASP A 70 -7.56 5.92 6.65
CA ASP A 70 -7.55 5.93 5.18
C ASP A 70 -6.21 6.45 4.65
N LEU A 71 -5.68 7.50 5.28
CA LEU A 71 -4.37 8.07 4.94
C LEU A 71 -3.22 7.13 5.28
N LEU A 72 -3.28 6.41 6.40
CA LEU A 72 -2.26 5.40 6.75
C LEU A 72 -2.21 4.26 5.73
N VAL A 73 -3.37 3.81 5.25
CA VAL A 73 -3.48 2.83 4.16
C VAL A 73 -2.87 3.40 2.88
N CYS A 74 -3.16 4.66 2.53
CA CYS A 74 -2.57 5.33 1.36
C CYS A 74 -1.04 5.46 1.44
N CYS A 75 -0.51 5.90 2.58
CA CYS A 75 0.93 6.01 2.77
C CYS A 75 1.64 4.67 2.63
N LEU A 76 1.00 3.59 3.08
CA LEU A 76 1.56 2.25 2.99
C LEU A 76 1.50 1.69 1.57
N PHE A 77 0.34 1.77 0.91
CA PHE A 77 0.12 1.04 -0.33
C PHE A 77 0.36 1.85 -1.60
N ASN A 78 0.30 3.18 -1.60
CA ASN A 78 0.53 3.94 -2.84
C ASN A 78 1.91 3.68 -3.48
N PRO A 79 3.03 3.64 -2.74
CA PRO A 79 4.33 3.28 -3.33
C PRO A 79 4.31 1.84 -3.91
N ILE A 80 3.66 0.91 -3.21
CA ILE A 80 3.53 -0.48 -3.64
C ILE A 80 2.66 -0.58 -4.91
N ILE A 81 1.56 0.17 -4.99
CA ILE A 81 0.70 0.24 -6.17
C ILE A 81 1.48 0.81 -7.37
N TYR A 82 2.32 1.83 -7.14
CA TYR A 82 3.12 2.43 -8.18
C TYR A 82 4.12 1.45 -8.80
N HIS A 83 4.85 0.72 -7.95
CA HIS A 83 5.91 -0.21 -8.38
C HIS A 83 5.39 -1.60 -8.76
N CYS A 84 4.37 -2.11 -8.06
CA CYS A 84 3.83 -3.46 -8.20
C CYS A 84 2.31 -3.46 -8.44
N PRO A 85 1.78 -2.77 -9.48
CA PRO A 85 0.33 -2.60 -9.66
C PRO A 85 -0.44 -3.91 -9.84
N ARG A 86 0.18 -4.95 -10.41
CA ARG A 86 -0.45 -6.27 -10.64
C ARG A 86 -0.79 -7.01 -9.35
N LEU A 87 -0.11 -6.71 -8.25
CA LEU A 87 -0.45 -7.27 -6.93
C LEU A 87 -1.91 -6.99 -6.58
N PHE A 88 -2.42 -5.83 -6.96
CA PHE A 88 -3.76 -5.38 -6.60
C PHE A 88 -4.86 -5.86 -7.55
N ASP A 89 -4.54 -6.65 -8.58
CA ASP A 89 -5.55 -7.32 -9.40
C ASP A 89 -6.43 -8.26 -8.53
N ARG A 90 -5.86 -8.79 -7.43
CA ARG A 90 -6.56 -9.61 -6.42
C ARG A 90 -7.22 -8.79 -5.30
N TYR A 91 -6.89 -7.50 -5.18
CA TYR A 91 -7.32 -6.61 -4.10
C TYR A 91 -7.86 -5.28 -4.68
N PRO A 92 -8.91 -5.35 -5.52
CA PRO A 92 -9.39 -4.19 -6.27
C PRO A 92 -9.96 -3.08 -5.37
N ASN A 93 -10.56 -3.41 -4.23
CA ASN A 93 -11.10 -2.38 -3.34
C ASN A 93 -9.98 -1.60 -2.67
N VAL A 94 -8.88 -2.27 -2.29
CA VAL A 94 -7.67 -1.57 -1.81
C VAL A 94 -7.16 -0.61 -2.89
N PHE A 95 -6.97 -1.06 -4.13
CA PHE A 95 -6.52 -0.18 -5.22
C PHE A 95 -7.44 1.03 -5.42
N LEU A 96 -8.76 0.80 -5.53
CA LEU A 96 -9.73 1.86 -5.78
C LEU A 96 -9.81 2.87 -4.64
N HIS A 97 -9.70 2.41 -3.39
CA HIS A 97 -9.65 3.26 -2.21
C HIS A 97 -8.44 4.21 -2.25
N ASN A 98 -7.25 3.64 -2.50
CA ASN A 98 -5.99 4.38 -2.59
C ASN A 98 -6.00 5.37 -3.77
N LYS A 99 -6.48 4.92 -4.96
CA LYS A 99 -6.61 5.76 -6.15
C LYS A 99 -7.51 6.97 -5.88
N ARG A 100 -8.68 6.77 -5.24
CA ARG A 100 -9.63 7.85 -4.94
C ARG A 100 -8.98 8.96 -4.11
N ILE A 101 -8.24 8.59 -3.07
CA ILE A 101 -7.62 9.55 -2.14
C ILE A 101 -6.44 10.25 -2.80
N ALA A 102 -5.59 9.50 -3.53
CA ALA A 102 -4.45 10.08 -4.25
C ALA A 102 -4.85 11.09 -5.34
N GLN A 103 -6.10 11.04 -5.83
CA GLN A 103 -6.65 11.94 -6.84
C GLN A 103 -7.31 13.20 -6.26
N MET A 104 -7.35 13.37 -4.94
CA MET A 104 -7.87 14.60 -4.32
C MET A 104 -6.83 15.71 -4.41
N ASP A 105 -7.25 16.92 -4.81
CA ASP A 105 -6.37 18.08 -4.98
C ASP A 105 -5.56 18.41 -3.71
N GLU A 106 -6.15 18.20 -2.53
CA GLU A 106 -5.52 18.43 -1.22
C GLU A 106 -4.27 17.56 -0.99
N PHE A 107 -4.17 16.41 -1.68
CA PHE A 107 -3.04 15.48 -1.55
C PHE A 107 -2.12 15.48 -2.77
N ALA A 108 -2.32 16.38 -3.73
CA ALA A 108 -1.46 16.53 -4.89
C ALA A 108 -0.01 16.80 -4.43
N GLY A 109 0.92 15.92 -4.82
CA GLY A 109 2.33 16.00 -4.44
C GLY A 109 2.66 15.53 -3.01
N PHE A 110 1.66 15.19 -2.19
CA PHE A 110 1.87 14.66 -0.83
C PHE A 110 1.85 13.13 -0.79
N LEU A 111 0.95 12.50 -1.53
CA LEU A 111 0.86 11.05 -1.62
C LEU A 111 1.55 10.55 -2.88
N TYR A 112 2.14 9.35 -2.81
CA TYR A 112 2.70 8.68 -3.98
C TYR A 112 1.61 8.57 -5.06
N ASN A 113 1.92 8.99 -6.29
CA ASN A 113 0.93 9.01 -7.37
C ASN A 113 0.53 7.59 -7.76
N VAL A 114 -0.75 7.27 -7.64
CA VAL A 114 -1.32 6.05 -8.23
C VAL A 114 -1.50 6.29 -9.73
N ARG A 115 -0.47 5.99 -10.53
CA ARG A 115 -0.47 6.23 -11.98
C ARG A 115 -1.69 5.58 -12.65
N GLU A 116 -2.40 6.34 -13.49
CA GLU A 116 -3.27 5.74 -14.48
C GLU A 116 -2.40 5.02 -15.51
N ARG A 117 -2.43 3.68 -15.55
CA ARG A 117 -1.91 2.95 -16.70
C ARG A 117 -2.72 3.37 -17.93
N ARG A 118 -2.17 4.25 -18.76
CA ARG A 118 -2.54 4.30 -20.18
C ARG A 118 -2.00 3.01 -20.79
N TYR A 119 -2.87 2.02 -21.00
CA TYR A 119 -2.56 0.97 -21.96
C TYR A 119 -2.49 1.66 -23.32
N SER A 120 -1.30 1.77 -23.90
CA SER A 120 -1.17 2.00 -25.33
C SER A 120 -1.72 0.76 -26.02
N LEU A 121 -2.86 0.91 -26.69
CA LEU A 121 -3.36 -0.03 -27.69
C LEU A 121 -2.35 -0.15 -28.84
#